data_AF-A0A3B4G1G0-F1
#
_entry.id   AF-A0A3B4G1G0-F1
#
_cell.length_a   1.000
_cell.length_b   1.000
_cell.length_c   1.000
_cell.angle_alpha   90.00
_cell.angle_beta   90.00
_cell.angle_gamma   90.00
#
_symmetry.space_group_name_H-M   'P 1'
#
loop_
_entity.id
_entity.type
_entity.pdbx_description
1 polymer ?
#
loop_
_entity_poly.entity_id
_entity_poly.type
_entity_poly.pdbx_seq_one_letter_code
_entity_poly.pdbx_strand_id
1 'polypeptide(L)'
;RVGGRTFTVQNKEAKWVDLGGAYIGPTQNRILRLAKEYGIKTYKVNEQENLVHYVNGKSYPFKGSLPPMWNPIALMDFNNLFRTMDKMGEEIPRDAPWRAPHAEEWDKMTMQELFEKLCWTRTARRFATLFVNVNVTSEPHEVSALWFLWYVKQCGGTMRIFSTTNGGQIGKSLHSVFIYSLHNVTTF
;
A
#
# COMPACT_ATOMS: atom_id res chain seq x y z
N ARG A 1 19.68 -16.41 -9.87
CA ARG A 1 18.46 -15.92 -10.56
C ARG A 1 18.47 -14.41 -10.62
N VAL A 2 17.78 -13.84 -11.60
CA VAL A 2 17.47 -12.42 -11.68
C VAL A 2 16.19 -12.09 -10.88
N GLY A 3 15.93 -10.80 -10.59
CA GLY A 3 14.64 -10.32 -10.05
C GLY A 3 14.65 -9.77 -8.64
N GLY A 4 15.68 -10.08 -7.84
CA GLY A 4 15.78 -9.56 -6.48
C GLY A 4 14.50 -9.82 -5.67
N ARG A 5 13.78 -8.75 -5.31
CA ARG A 5 12.53 -8.79 -4.53
C ARG A 5 11.28 -9.27 -5.29
N THR A 6 11.38 -9.53 -6.59
CA THR A 6 10.35 -10.26 -7.35
C THR A 6 10.83 -11.69 -7.59
N PHE A 7 9.95 -12.68 -7.35
CA PHE A 7 10.29 -14.09 -7.48
C PHE A 7 9.06 -14.91 -7.83
N THR A 8 9.05 -15.53 -9.01
CA THR A 8 7.96 -16.42 -9.44
C THR A 8 8.45 -17.86 -9.44
N VAL A 9 7.69 -18.73 -8.80
CA VAL A 9 7.91 -20.17 -8.76
C VAL A 9 6.89 -20.87 -9.64
N GLN A 10 7.34 -21.89 -10.35
CA GLN A 10 6.48 -22.78 -11.12
C GLN A 10 6.58 -24.19 -10.54
N ASN A 11 5.43 -24.78 -10.25
CA ASN A 11 5.30 -26.17 -9.82
C ASN A 11 4.00 -26.78 -10.37
N LYS A 12 3.80 -28.07 -10.12
CA LYS A 12 2.64 -28.81 -10.65
C LYS A 12 1.33 -28.34 -10.02
N GLU A 13 1.38 -27.85 -8.79
CA GLU A 13 0.24 -27.49 -7.96
C GLU A 13 -0.32 -26.10 -8.31
N ALA A 14 0.55 -25.10 -8.47
CA ALA A 14 0.17 -23.70 -8.64
C ALA A 14 0.29 -23.19 -10.10
N LYS A 15 0.90 -23.96 -11.00
CA LYS A 15 1.39 -23.54 -12.34
C LYS A 15 2.41 -22.40 -12.26
N TRP A 16 2.06 -21.27 -11.68
CA TRP A 16 2.93 -20.11 -11.41
C TRP A 16 2.44 -19.40 -10.15
N VAL A 17 3.36 -19.04 -9.24
CA VAL A 17 3.07 -18.28 -8.03
C VAL A 17 4.16 -17.26 -7.74
N ASP A 18 3.78 -16.01 -7.51
CA ASP A 18 4.71 -14.96 -7.08
C ASP A 18 4.91 -15.00 -5.55
N LEU A 19 6.15 -15.21 -5.13
CA LEU A 19 6.61 -15.20 -3.75
C LEU A 19 7.24 -13.84 -3.34
N GLY A 20 7.22 -12.86 -4.25
CA GLY A 20 7.71 -11.50 -4.03
C GLY A 20 6.71 -10.45 -4.52
N GLY A 21 7.20 -9.29 -4.97
CA GLY A 21 6.34 -8.25 -5.54
C GLY A 21 5.54 -8.72 -6.76
N ALA A 22 4.22 -8.55 -6.73
CA ALA A 22 3.29 -9.07 -7.75
C ALA A 22 2.24 -8.05 -8.23
N TYR A 23 1.94 -7.05 -7.42
CA TYR A 23 0.83 -6.12 -7.66
C TYR A 23 1.30 -4.88 -8.42
N ILE A 24 0.53 -4.50 -9.44
CA ILE A 24 0.69 -3.27 -10.20
C ILE A 24 -0.69 -2.60 -10.40
N GLY A 25 -0.73 -1.28 -10.42
CA GLY A 25 -1.98 -0.53 -10.50
C GLY A 25 -1.91 0.73 -11.36
N PRO A 26 -3.03 1.44 -11.54
CA PRO A 26 -3.08 2.76 -12.17
C PRO A 26 -2.07 3.71 -11.56
N THR A 27 -1.60 4.67 -12.36
CA THR A 27 -0.50 5.62 -12.05
C THR A 27 0.90 5.01 -12.04
N GLN A 28 1.04 3.68 -11.94
CA GLN A 28 2.33 2.99 -12.08
C GLN A 28 2.72 2.81 -13.57
N ASN A 29 2.70 3.92 -14.31
CA ASN A 29 2.78 3.92 -15.78
C ASN A 29 4.11 3.37 -16.31
N ARG A 30 5.20 3.52 -15.56
CA ARG A 30 6.53 3.05 -15.98
C ARG A 30 6.59 1.51 -16.05
N ILE A 31 6.10 0.83 -15.01
CA ILE A 31 6.11 -0.64 -14.98
C ILE A 31 5.08 -1.22 -15.95
N LEU A 32 3.91 -0.58 -16.10
CA LEU A 32 2.89 -0.98 -17.07
C LEU A 32 3.39 -0.86 -18.52
N ARG A 33 4.11 0.22 -18.85
CA ARG A 33 4.73 0.41 -20.17
C ARG A 33 5.74 -0.70 -20.47
N LEU A 34 6.60 -0.99 -19.50
CA LEU A 34 7.64 -2.01 -19.65
C LEU A 34 7.04 -3.42 -19.75
N ALA A 35 6.00 -3.73 -18.97
CA ALA A 35 5.25 -4.97 -19.11
C ALA A 35 4.66 -5.12 -20.52
N LYS A 36 4.06 -4.05 -21.06
CA LYS A 36 3.51 -4.03 -22.42
C LYS A 36 4.57 -4.25 -23.50
N GLU A 37 5.72 -3.60 -23.35
CA GLU A 37 6.86 -3.71 -24.29
C GLU A 37 7.35 -5.17 -24.39
N TYR A 38 7.43 -5.88 -23.26
CA TYR A 38 7.82 -7.29 -23.21
C TYR A 38 6.65 -8.29 -23.42
N GLY A 39 5.48 -7.82 -23.83
CA GLY A 39 4.31 -8.67 -24.12
C GLY A 39 3.69 -9.34 -22.89
N ILE A 40 3.97 -8.82 -21.68
CA ILE A 40 3.47 -9.36 -20.41
C ILE A 40 2.03 -8.87 -20.21
N LYS A 41 1.11 -9.82 -20.01
CA LYS A 41 -0.31 -9.52 -19.77
C LYS A 41 -0.56 -9.27 -18.29
N THR A 42 -1.59 -8.50 -17.97
CA THR A 42 -2.05 -8.25 -16.60
C THR A 42 -3.48 -8.74 -16.43
N TYR A 43 -3.85 -9.14 -15.22
CA TYR A 43 -5.24 -9.43 -14.85
C TYR A 43 -5.63 -8.68 -13.59
N LYS A 44 -6.93 -8.45 -13.42
CA LYS A 44 -7.47 -7.84 -12.20
C LYS A 44 -7.47 -8.87 -11.06
N VAL A 45 -7.06 -8.44 -9.88
CA VAL A 45 -7.27 -9.21 -8.66
C VAL A 45 -8.78 -9.36 -8.44
N ASN A 46 -9.22 -10.54 -7.99
CA ASN A 46 -10.63 -10.78 -7.76
C ASN A 46 -11.13 -9.95 -6.57
N GLU A 47 -12.18 -9.16 -6.81
CA GLU A 47 -12.84 -8.29 -5.83
C GLU A 47 -14.37 -8.28 -6.09
N GLN A 48 -14.91 -9.35 -6.69
CA GLN A 48 -16.34 -9.43 -7.02
C GLN A 48 -17.19 -9.70 -5.78
N GLU A 49 -16.66 -10.50 -4.86
CA GLU A 49 -17.28 -10.90 -3.61
C GLU A 49 -17.01 -9.90 -2.49
N ASN A 50 -17.60 -10.16 -1.33
CA ASN A 50 -17.37 -9.33 -0.16
C ASN A 50 -15.96 -9.56 0.40
N LEU A 51 -15.27 -8.47 0.72
CA LEU A 51 -14.10 -8.47 1.58
C LEU A 51 -14.51 -8.83 3.01
N VAL A 52 -13.58 -9.37 3.80
CA VAL A 52 -13.86 -9.78 5.18
C VAL A 52 -12.94 -9.03 6.14
N HIS A 53 -13.52 -8.27 7.05
CA HIS A 53 -12.81 -7.72 8.20
C HIS A 53 -12.99 -8.68 9.38
N TYR A 54 -11.90 -9.28 9.83
CA TYR A 54 -11.91 -10.19 10.98
C TYR A 54 -11.39 -9.47 12.22
N VAL A 55 -12.23 -9.32 13.23
CA VAL A 55 -11.88 -8.62 14.48
C VAL A 55 -12.56 -9.29 15.67
N ASN A 56 -11.82 -9.46 16.77
CA ASN A 56 -12.30 -10.06 18.02
C ASN A 56 -13.04 -11.41 17.82
N GLY A 57 -12.50 -12.28 16.97
CA GLY A 57 -13.08 -13.61 16.74
C GLY A 57 -14.25 -13.65 15.74
N LYS A 58 -14.66 -12.50 15.18
CA LYS A 58 -15.85 -12.39 14.31
C LYS A 58 -15.49 -11.86 12.93
N SER A 59 -16.14 -12.41 11.91
CA SER A 59 -16.01 -12.00 10.51
C SER A 59 -17.13 -11.03 10.11
N TYR A 60 -16.75 -9.90 9.53
CA TYR A 60 -17.68 -8.88 9.04
C TYR A 60 -17.49 -8.73 7.52
N PRO A 61 -18.42 -9.23 6.69
CA PRO A 61 -18.35 -9.05 5.24
C PRO A 61 -18.67 -7.60 4.86
N PHE A 62 -17.94 -7.05 3.89
CA PHE A 62 -18.16 -5.70 3.39
C PHE A 62 -17.78 -5.54 1.92
N LYS A 63 -18.23 -4.43 1.32
CA LYS A 63 -17.83 -3.98 -0.02
C LYS A 63 -17.17 -2.62 0.06
N GLY A 64 -16.25 -2.35 -0.87
CA GLY A 64 -15.49 -1.10 -0.93
C GLY A 64 -14.14 -1.22 -0.23
N SER A 65 -13.35 -0.16 -0.27
CA SER A 65 -11.95 -0.24 0.16
C SER A 65 -11.74 -0.26 1.67
N LEU A 66 -12.74 0.06 2.50
CA LEU A 66 -12.57 0.16 3.95
C LEU A 66 -13.68 -0.59 4.69
N PRO A 67 -13.38 -1.27 5.82
CA PRO A 67 -14.39 -1.92 6.63
C PRO A 67 -15.43 -0.91 7.16
N PRO A 68 -16.72 -1.27 7.20
CA PRO A 68 -17.76 -0.40 7.71
C PRO A 68 -17.58 -0.21 9.23
N MET A 69 -17.47 1.05 9.65
CA MET A 69 -17.43 1.42 11.06
C MET A 69 -18.82 1.88 11.47
N TRP A 70 -19.54 1.02 12.21
CA TRP A 70 -20.91 1.31 12.65
C TRP A 70 -20.99 2.34 13.78
N ASN A 71 -19.89 2.54 14.52
CA ASN A 71 -19.82 3.58 15.54
C ASN A 71 -19.48 4.94 14.89
N PRO A 72 -20.39 5.94 14.95
CA PRO A 72 -20.19 7.23 14.30
C PRO A 72 -18.96 7.99 14.83
N ILE A 73 -18.62 7.85 16.11
CA ILE A 73 -17.42 8.48 16.69
C ILE A 73 -16.16 7.88 16.09
N ALA A 74 -16.10 6.55 16.00
CA ALA A 74 -14.98 5.86 15.37
C ALA A 74 -14.86 6.24 13.89
N LEU A 75 -15.98 6.34 13.18
CA LEU A 75 -16.00 6.75 11.77
C LEU A 75 -15.48 8.18 11.58
N MET A 76 -15.88 9.13 12.43
CA MET A 76 -15.38 10.51 12.39
C MET A 76 -13.89 10.57 12.71
N ASP A 77 -13.43 9.85 13.73
CA ASP A 77 -12.02 9.76 14.12
C ASP A 77 -11.16 9.20 12.98
N PHE A 78 -11.66 8.17 12.30
CA PHE A 78 -11.01 7.57 11.13
C PHE A 78 -10.90 8.54 9.95
N ASN A 79 -12.01 9.22 9.62
CA ASN A 79 -12.03 10.25 8.59
C ASN A 79 -11.05 11.38 8.94
N ASN A 80 -11.04 11.81 10.21
CA ASN A 80 -10.10 12.83 10.68
C ASN A 80 -8.65 12.37 10.53
N LEU A 81 -8.32 11.13 10.92
CA LEU A 81 -6.98 10.56 10.79
C LEU A 81 -6.49 10.63 9.34
N PHE A 82 -7.24 10.05 8.40
CA PHE A 82 -6.82 9.98 6.99
C PHE A 82 -6.73 11.35 6.35
N ARG A 83 -7.72 12.21 6.58
CA ARG A 83 -7.69 13.59 6.10
C ARG A 83 -6.51 14.37 6.66
N THR A 84 -6.17 14.16 7.93
CA THR A 84 -5.03 14.85 8.56
C THR A 84 -3.71 14.34 7.98
N MET A 85 -3.56 13.03 7.81
CA MET A 85 -2.36 12.44 7.18
C MET A 85 -2.16 12.94 5.75
N ASP A 86 -3.22 13.00 4.94
CA ASP A 86 -3.12 13.52 3.57
C ASP A 86 -2.76 15.02 3.57
N LYS A 87 -3.34 15.83 4.45
CA LYS A 87 -2.98 17.26 4.62
C LYS A 87 -1.52 17.46 5.05
N MET A 88 -1.05 16.71 6.05
CA MET A 88 0.36 16.74 6.43
C MET A 88 1.24 16.31 5.26
N GLY A 89 0.80 15.30 4.50
CA GLY A 89 1.44 14.86 3.26
C GLY A 89 1.55 15.97 2.23
N GLU A 90 0.54 16.82 2.04
CA GLU A 90 0.56 17.94 1.08
C GLU A 90 1.73 18.90 1.33
N GLU A 91 2.11 19.14 2.58
CA GLU A 91 3.24 20.00 2.98
C GLU A 91 4.63 19.43 2.64
N ILE A 92 4.74 18.11 2.43
CA ILE A 92 6.05 17.45 2.29
C ILE A 92 6.54 17.46 0.83
N PRO A 93 7.64 18.14 0.48
CA PRO A 93 8.13 18.13 -0.91
C PRO A 93 8.46 16.72 -1.38
N ARG A 94 7.97 16.34 -2.57
CA ARG A 94 8.10 14.96 -3.08
C ARG A 94 9.55 14.50 -3.20
N ASP A 95 10.40 15.36 -3.75
CA ASP A 95 11.80 15.02 -4.05
C ASP A 95 12.76 15.41 -2.91
N ALA A 96 12.26 16.06 -1.86
CA ALA A 96 13.06 16.53 -0.73
C ALA A 96 12.23 16.59 0.57
N PRO A 97 11.81 15.46 1.15
CA PRO A 97 10.95 15.44 2.34
C PRO A 97 11.57 16.16 3.55
N TRP A 98 12.89 16.15 3.69
CA TRP A 98 13.63 16.86 4.74
C TRP A 98 13.52 18.40 4.65
N ARG A 99 12.94 18.95 3.58
CA ARG A 99 12.65 20.39 3.44
C ARG A 99 11.22 20.77 3.80
N ALA A 100 10.40 19.84 4.29
CA ALA A 100 9.05 20.17 4.76
C ALA A 100 9.11 21.19 5.91
N PRO A 101 8.12 22.09 6.06
CA PRO A 101 8.13 23.11 7.12
C PRO A 101 8.30 22.54 8.52
N HIS A 102 7.75 21.34 8.76
CA HIS A 102 7.77 20.64 10.03
C HIS A 102 8.65 19.37 10.00
N ALA A 103 9.62 19.28 9.07
CA ALA A 103 10.39 18.06 8.85
C ALA A 103 11.09 17.55 10.11
N GLU A 104 11.77 18.42 10.86
CA GLU A 104 12.51 18.01 12.06
C GLU A 104 11.58 17.49 13.17
N GLU A 105 10.41 18.10 13.36
CA GLU A 105 9.42 17.64 14.34
C GLU A 105 8.87 16.27 13.96
N TRP A 106 8.45 16.11 12.70
CA TRP A 106 7.84 14.87 12.22
C TRP A 106 8.84 13.72 12.07
N ASP A 107 10.11 14.00 11.83
CA ASP A 107 11.14 12.95 11.71
C ASP A 107 11.65 12.47 13.06
N LYS A 108 11.55 13.31 14.11
CA LYS A 108 11.87 12.95 15.50
C LYS A 108 10.77 12.17 16.20
N MET A 109 9.56 12.12 15.62
CA MET A 109 8.45 11.36 16.17
C MET A 109 8.20 10.09 15.37
N THR A 110 7.78 9.05 16.06
CA THR A 110 7.35 7.79 15.46
C THR A 110 5.90 7.89 14.96
N MET A 111 5.50 7.00 14.05
CA MET A 111 4.09 6.86 13.65
C MET A 111 3.20 6.47 14.84
N GLN A 112 3.72 5.70 15.81
CA GLN A 112 2.99 5.39 17.03
C GLN A 112 2.64 6.68 17.81
N GLU A 113 3.62 7.53 18.08
CA GLU A 113 3.41 8.80 18.79
C GLU A 113 2.47 9.73 18.02
N LEU A 114 2.55 9.74 16.69
CA LEU A 114 1.62 10.51 15.86
C LEU A 114 0.18 10.00 16.03
N PHE A 115 -0.04 8.69 16.00
CA PHE A 115 -1.37 8.12 16.22
C PHE A 115 -1.89 8.31 17.65
N GLU A 116 -1.02 8.36 18.65
CA GLU A 116 -1.42 8.68 20.02
C GLU A 116 -1.94 10.12 20.14
N LYS A 117 -1.38 11.06 19.34
CA LYS A 117 -1.85 12.45 19.25
C LYS A 117 -3.12 12.60 18.39
N LEU A 118 -3.23 11.86 17.29
CA LEU A 118 -4.30 12.04 16.30
C LEU A 118 -5.56 11.21 16.56
N CYS A 119 -5.43 9.98 17.08
CA CYS A 119 -6.53 9.03 17.21
C CYS A 119 -7.19 9.09 18.60
N TRP A 120 -8.49 9.34 18.60
CA TRP A 120 -9.31 9.48 19.81
C TRP A 120 -9.82 8.13 20.31
N THR A 121 -10.06 7.21 19.36
CA THR A 121 -10.64 5.90 19.61
C THR A 121 -9.59 4.79 19.47
N ARG A 122 -9.75 3.75 20.30
CA ARG A 122 -8.92 2.53 20.19
C ARG A 122 -9.10 1.84 18.85
N THR A 123 -10.29 1.94 18.24
CA THR A 123 -10.59 1.35 16.94
C THR A 123 -9.78 2.01 15.83
N ALA A 124 -9.76 3.34 15.76
CA ALA A 124 -8.95 4.06 14.78
C ALA A 124 -7.45 3.78 14.99
N ARG A 125 -6.97 3.77 16.24
CA ARG A 125 -5.56 3.46 16.54
C ARG A 125 -5.16 2.05 16.10
N ARG A 126 -5.99 1.03 16.39
CA ARG A 126 -5.73 -0.35 15.94
C ARG A 126 -5.68 -0.46 14.42
N PHE A 127 -6.60 0.22 13.73
CA PHE A 127 -6.57 0.23 12.27
C PHE A 127 -5.33 0.97 11.75
N ALA A 128 -4.96 2.10 12.35
CA ALA A 128 -3.78 2.87 11.97
C ALA A 128 -2.49 2.04 12.10
N THR A 129 -2.37 1.25 13.17
CA THR A 129 -1.29 0.25 13.31
C THR A 129 -1.30 -0.76 12.17
N LEU A 130 -2.45 -1.38 11.88
CA LEU A 130 -2.57 -2.32 10.75
C LEU A 130 -2.19 -1.66 9.42
N PHE A 131 -2.58 -0.39 9.23
CA PHE A 131 -2.28 0.38 8.03
C PHE A 131 -0.77 0.59 7.85
N VAL A 132 -0.02 0.90 8.91
CA VAL A 132 1.45 0.97 8.83
C VAL A 132 2.01 -0.41 8.50
N ASN A 133 1.64 -1.44 9.25
CA ASN A 133 2.22 -2.79 9.12
C ASN A 133 2.00 -3.37 7.71
N VAL A 134 0.84 -3.14 7.10
CA VAL A 134 0.54 -3.60 5.73
C VAL A 134 1.34 -2.84 4.67
N ASN A 135 1.55 -1.53 4.86
CA ASN A 135 2.19 -0.71 3.83
C ASN A 135 3.72 -0.73 3.86
N VAL A 136 4.32 -0.90 5.04
CA VAL A 136 5.78 -0.79 5.23
C VAL A 136 6.40 -1.93 6.02
N THR A 137 5.61 -2.96 6.37
CA THR A 137 6.08 -4.21 6.98
C THR A 137 6.95 -4.03 8.22
N SER A 138 6.68 -2.98 9.00
CA SER A 138 7.40 -2.60 10.23
C SER A 138 6.38 -2.10 11.25
N GLU A 139 6.72 -2.08 12.52
CA GLU A 139 5.81 -1.59 13.56
C GLU A 139 5.79 -0.05 13.64
N PRO A 140 4.69 0.59 14.07
CA PRO A 140 4.59 2.05 14.06
C PRO A 140 5.61 2.80 14.94
N HIS A 141 6.19 2.14 15.96
CA HIS A 141 7.25 2.73 16.78
C HIS A 141 8.64 2.65 16.14
N GLU A 142 8.82 1.86 15.07
CA GLU A 142 10.08 1.74 14.35
C GLU A 142 10.20 2.76 13.20
N VAL A 143 9.10 3.43 12.88
CA VAL A 143 8.95 4.21 11.65
C VAL A 143 8.80 5.70 11.96
N SER A 144 9.68 6.52 11.38
CA SER A 144 9.56 7.99 11.40
C SER A 144 8.24 8.45 10.78
N ALA A 145 7.57 9.39 11.44
CA ALA A 145 6.31 9.92 10.93
C ALA A 145 6.49 10.72 9.64
N LEU A 146 7.57 11.52 9.53
CA LEU A 146 7.89 12.24 8.30
C LEU A 146 8.04 11.28 7.12
N TRP A 147 8.83 10.22 7.31
CA TRP A 147 9.08 9.24 6.24
C TRP A 147 7.79 8.53 5.82
N PHE A 148 6.95 8.14 6.76
CA PHE A 148 5.72 7.43 6.44
C PHE A 148 4.69 8.33 5.73
N LEU A 149 4.52 9.58 6.18
CA LEU A 149 3.65 10.56 5.53
C LEU A 149 4.13 10.85 4.09
N TRP A 150 5.44 11.00 3.90
CA TRP A 150 6.05 11.10 2.57
C TRP A 150 5.79 9.86 1.71
N TYR A 151 5.94 8.66 2.30
CA TYR A 151 5.71 7.39 1.62
C TYR A 151 4.26 7.25 1.16
N VAL A 152 3.28 7.63 1.99
CA VAL A 152 1.87 7.63 1.59
C VAL A 152 1.61 8.66 0.50
N LYS A 153 2.18 9.87 0.61
CA LYS A 153 2.06 10.92 -0.42
C LYS A 153 2.55 10.45 -1.78
N GLN A 154 3.74 9.84 -1.86
CA GLN A 154 4.30 9.43 -3.15
C GLN A 154 3.48 8.32 -3.83
N CYS A 155 2.75 7.50 -3.05
CA CYS A 155 1.77 6.53 -3.54
C CYS A 155 0.42 7.17 -3.92
N GLY A 156 0.27 8.49 -3.78
CA GLY A 156 -0.92 9.24 -4.15
C GLY A 156 -1.99 9.30 -3.06
N GLY A 157 -1.61 9.19 -1.79
CA GLY A 157 -2.48 9.42 -0.63
C GLY A 157 -3.07 8.16 0.00
N THR A 158 -3.68 8.34 1.16
CA THR A 158 -4.18 7.25 2.04
C THR A 158 -5.18 6.34 1.34
N MET A 159 -6.14 6.90 0.60
CA MET A 159 -7.14 6.12 -0.12
C MET A 159 -6.51 5.27 -1.22
N ARG A 160 -5.55 5.82 -1.97
CA ARG A 160 -4.99 5.15 -3.15
C ARG A 160 -4.05 4.00 -2.79
N ILE A 161 -3.29 4.14 -1.71
CA ILE A 161 -2.36 3.10 -1.27
C ILE A 161 -3.10 1.86 -0.75
N PHE A 162 -4.28 2.06 -0.15
CA PHE A 162 -5.10 0.98 0.40
C PHE A 162 -6.08 0.38 -0.62
N SER A 163 -6.56 1.16 -1.59
CA SER A 163 -7.60 0.69 -2.51
C SER A 163 -7.10 -0.35 -3.52
N THR A 164 -7.88 -1.43 -3.61
CA THR A 164 -7.83 -2.48 -4.63
C THR A 164 -8.55 -2.10 -5.91
N THR A 165 -9.53 -1.20 -5.87
CA THR A 165 -10.17 -0.57 -7.05
C THR A 165 -9.67 0.86 -7.22
N ASN A 166 -9.16 1.22 -8.41
CA ASN A 166 -8.48 2.49 -8.74
C ASN A 166 -7.28 2.88 -7.86
N GLY A 167 -6.78 1.99 -7.00
CA GLY A 167 -5.58 2.19 -6.18
C GLY A 167 -4.38 1.32 -6.60
N GLY A 168 -3.36 1.26 -5.74
CA GLY A 168 -2.05 0.67 -6.06
C GLY A 168 -2.05 -0.85 -6.26
N GLN A 169 -3.14 -1.56 -5.92
CA GLN A 169 -3.20 -3.02 -5.84
C GLN A 169 -4.16 -3.69 -6.86
N ILE A 170 -4.62 -2.98 -7.90
CA ILE A 170 -5.65 -3.49 -8.86
C ILE A 170 -5.24 -4.75 -9.62
N GLY A 171 -4.01 -4.78 -10.13
CA GLY A 171 -3.58 -5.75 -11.13
C GLY A 171 -2.51 -6.68 -10.59
N LYS A 172 -2.55 -7.94 -11.00
CA LYS A 172 -1.40 -8.83 -10.95
C LYS A 172 -0.87 -9.05 -12.36
N SER A 173 0.45 -9.17 -12.48
CA SER A 173 1.07 -9.60 -13.73
C SER A 173 0.73 -11.06 -13.98
N LEU A 174 0.13 -11.38 -15.15
CA LEU A 174 -0.07 -12.76 -15.61
C LEU A 174 1.29 -13.21 -16.14
N HIS A 175 1.98 -14.01 -15.33
CA HIS A 175 3.39 -14.38 -15.49
C HIS A 175 4.32 -13.20 -15.18
N SER A 176 5.05 -13.24 -14.06
CA SER A 176 6.25 -12.42 -13.90
C SER A 176 7.39 -13.04 -14.72
N VAL A 177 7.21 -13.10 -16.04
CA VAL A 177 8.30 -13.27 -17.04
C VAL A 177 8.90 -11.89 -17.28
N PHE A 178 9.05 -11.08 -16.23
CA PHE A 178 9.69 -9.78 -16.34
C PHE A 178 11.17 -9.89 -16.68
N ILE A 179 11.73 -11.10 -16.57
CA ILE A 179 13.18 -11.29 -16.61
C ILE A 179 13.65 -12.42 -17.48
N TYR A 180 12.76 -13.34 -17.89
CA TYR A 180 13.08 -14.24 -18.99
C TYR A 180 13.10 -13.49 -20.34
N SER A 181 12.28 -12.45 -20.51
CA SER A 181 12.23 -11.68 -21.76
C SER A 181 13.41 -10.72 -21.94
N LEU A 182 13.95 -10.16 -20.84
CA LEU A 182 15.16 -9.32 -20.87
C LEU A 182 16.43 -10.10 -21.32
N HIS A 183 16.44 -11.42 -21.17
CA HIS A 183 17.60 -12.24 -21.54
C HIS A 183 17.78 -12.34 -23.07
N ASN A 184 16.70 -12.29 -23.84
CA ASN A 184 16.75 -12.39 -25.30
C ASN A 184 17.09 -11.08 -26.01
N VAL A 185 17.16 -9.95 -25.28
CA VAL A 185 17.47 -8.63 -25.87
C VAL A 185 18.93 -8.20 -25.59
N THR A 186 19.60 -8.82 -24.61
CA THR A 186 21.02 -8.53 -24.29
C THR A 186 22.03 -9.46 -24.97
N THR A 187 21.58 -10.32 -25.89
CA THR A 187 22.44 -11.10 -26.79
C THR A 187 22.15 -10.70 -28.23
N PHE A 188 22.57 -9.48 -28.60
CA PHE A 188 23.09 -9.09 -29.93
C PHE A 188 23.88 -7.79 -29.77
#